data_AF-A0A371JL83-F1
#
_entry.id   AF-A0A371JL83-F1
#
_cell.length_a   1.000
_cell.length_b   1.000
_cell.length_c   1.000
_cell.angle_alpha   90.00
_cell.angle_beta   90.00
_cell.angle_gamma   90.00
#
_symmetry.space_group_name_H-M   'P 1'
#
loop_
_entity.id
_entity.type
_entity.pdbx_description
1 polymer ?
#
loop_
_entity_poly.entity_id
_entity_poly.type
_entity_poly.pdbx_seq_one_letter_code
_entity_poly.pdbx_strand_id
1 'polypeptide(L)' 'MEETIIIQAVFIRETQNSWLLDCEGDEVWFPKSQCTFVNDREELSAPKWLLIEKFPGEHF' A
#
# COMPACT_ATOMS: atom_id res chain seq x y z
N MET A 1 -8.34 -0.09 -17.91
CA MET A 1 -7.24 0.52 -17.11
C MET A 1 -7.58 0.21 -15.68
N GLU A 2 -6.68 -0.41 -14.93
CA GLU A 2 -6.90 -0.63 -13.49
C GLU A 2 -6.88 0.72 -12.77
N GLU A 3 -7.83 0.94 -11.86
CA GLU A 3 -7.91 2.15 -11.05
C GLU A 3 -6.84 2.08 -9.95
N THR A 4 -5.94 3.07 -9.92
CA THR A 4 -4.89 3.19 -8.91
C THR A 4 -5.26 4.28 -7.91
N ILE A 5 -5.05 4.00 -6.63
CA ILE A 5 -5.38 4.87 -5.51
C ILE A 5 -4.10 5.15 -4.71
N ILE A 6 -3.98 6.37 -4.21
CA ILE A 6 -2.87 6.80 -3.36
C ILE A 6 -3.38 6.89 -1.93
N ILE A 7 -2.71 6.20 -1.02
CA ILE A 7 -2.98 6.24 0.43
C ILE A 7 -1.72 6.65 1.19
N GLN A 8 -1.91 7.16 2.41
CA GLN A 8 -0.81 7.40 3.34
C GLN A 8 -0.34 6.08 3.95
N ALA A 9 0.97 5.92 4.08
CA ALA A 9 1.59 4.70 4.55
C ALA A 9 3.01 4.99 5.07
N VAL A 10 3.30 4.61 6.32
CA VAL A 10 4.63 4.80 6.90
C VAL A 10 5.48 3.55 6.67
N PHE A 11 6.73 3.73 6.26
CA PHE A 11 7.63 2.60 6.04
C PHE A 11 8.06 1.94 7.35
N ILE A 12 7.89 0.62 7.45
CA ILE A 12 8.41 -0.18 8.57
C ILE A 12 9.67 -0.94 8.15
N ARG A 13 9.56 -1.79 7.11
CA ARG A 13 10.66 -2.61 6.57
C ARG A 13 10.32 -3.15 5.20
N GLU A 14 11.29 -3.79 4.53
CA GLU A 14 11.05 -4.45 3.25
C GLU A 14 11.76 -5.79 3.12
N THR A 15 11.25 -6.59 2.18
CA THR A 15 11.95 -7.73 1.60
C THR A 15 12.36 -7.40 0.16
N GLN A 16 12.96 -8.37 -0.54
CA GLN A 16 13.23 -8.24 -1.96
C GLN A 16 11.97 -7.91 -2.77
N ASN A 17 10.79 -8.43 -2.37
CA ASN A 17 9.58 -8.40 -3.20
C ASN A 17 8.42 -7.59 -2.60
N SER A 18 8.53 -7.11 -1.36
CA SER A 18 7.40 -6.45 -0.68
C SER A 18 7.86 -5.41 0.33
N TRP A 19 7.01 -4.40 0.57
CA TRP A 19 7.12 -3.45 1.68
C TRP A 19 6.14 -3.83 2.78
N LEU A 20 6.57 -3.75 4.04
CA LEU A 20 5.69 -3.69 5.19
C LEU A 20 5.49 -2.23 5.54
N LEU A 21 4.25 -1.78 5.49
CA LEU A 21 3.87 -0.40 5.73
C LEU A 21 2.84 -0.33 6.86
N ASP A 22 2.89 0.73 7.65
CA ASP A 22 1.84 1.12 8.59
C ASP A 22 0.83 2.00 7.87
N CYS A 23 -0.39 1.50 7.68
CA CYS A 23 -1.52 2.23 7.10
C CYS A 23 -2.49 2.62 8.22
N GLU A 24 -2.26 3.77 8.86
CA GLU A 24 -3.11 4.32 9.93
C GLU A 24 -3.30 3.38 11.15
N GLY A 25 -2.29 2.58 11.47
CA GLY A 25 -2.28 1.62 12.59
C GLY A 25 -2.35 0.15 12.14
N ASP A 26 -2.63 -0.10 10.86
CA ASP A 26 -2.63 -1.44 10.27
C ASP A 26 -1.31 -1.74 9.55
N GLU A 27 -0.53 -2.69 10.07
CA GLU A 27 0.69 -3.16 9.41
C GLU A 27 0.38 -4.12 8.26
N VAL A 28 0.60 -3.69 7.02
CA VAL A 28 0.22 -4.45 5.81
C VAL A 28 1.41 -4.64 4.86
N TRP A 29 1.52 -5.86 4.32
CA TRP A 29 2.48 -6.18 3.27
C TRP A 29 1.93 -5.86 1.88
N PHE A 30 2.66 -5.05 1.12
CA PHE A 30 2.37 -4.70 -0.27
C PHE A 30 3.44 -5.23 -1.24
N PRO A 31 3.05 -5.90 -2.34
CA PRO A 31 4.00 -6.39 -3.34
C PRO A 31 4.55 -5.26 -4.21
N LYS A 32 5.89 -5.20 -4.33
CA LYS A 32 6.61 -4.21 -5.16
C LYS A 32 6.26 -4.29 -6.64
N SER A 33 5.84 -5.46 -7.11
CA SER A 33 5.47 -5.69 -8.50
C SER A 33 4.12 -5.06 -8.90
N GLN A 34 3.31 -4.64 -7.92
CA GLN A 34 1.97 -4.10 -8.17
C GLN A 34 1.78 -2.71 -7.56
N CYS A 35 2.68 -2.26 -6.69
CA CYS A 35 2.57 -0.98 -5.98
C CYS A 35 3.81 -0.12 -6.21
N THR A 36 3.65 1.19 -6.03
CA THR A 36 4.76 2.14 -5.96
C THR A 36 4.70 2.84 -4.61
N PHE A 37 5.80 2.80 -3.85
CA PHE A 37 5.90 3.50 -2.57
C PHE A 37 6.93 4.63 -2.66
N VAL A 38 6.54 5.85 -2.26
CA VAL A 38 7.40 7.04 -2.24
C VAL A 38 7.69 7.40 -0.79
N ASN A 39 8.83 6.94 -0.28
CA ASN A 39 9.20 7.08 1.13
C ASN A 39 9.24 8.54 1.61
N ASP A 40 9.75 9.47 0.78
CA ASP A 40 9.85 10.89 1.14
C ASP A 40 8.49 11.56 1.37
N ARG A 41 7.40 10.96 0.86
CA ARG A 41 6.03 11.46 0.97
C ARG A 41 5.14 10.58 1.85
N GLU A 42 5.64 9.43 2.30
CA GLU A 42 4.86 8.41 3.00
C GLU A 42 3.59 8.03 2.21
N GLU A 43 3.73 7.92 0.88
CA GLU A 43 2.62 7.66 -0.04
C GLU A 43 2.78 6.30 -0.72
N LEU A 44 1.75 5.46 -0.63
CA LEU A 44 1.60 4.22 -1.39
C LEU A 44 0.59 4.42 -2.52
N SER A 45 1.02 4.13 -3.74
CA SER A 45 0.16 4.00 -4.91
C SER A 45 -0.09 2.52 -5.19
N ALA A 46 -1.34 2.07 -5.08
CA ALA A 46 -1.74 0.67 -5.23
C ALA A 46 -3.03 0.52 -6.05
N PRO A 47 -3.27 -0.63 -6.71
CA PRO A 47 -4.53 -0.91 -7.38
C PRO A 47 -5.69 -0.95 -6.39
N LYS A 48 -6.84 -0.38 -6.76
CA LYS A 48 -8.05 -0.35 -5.92
C LYS A 48 -8.46 -1.73 -5.42
N TRP A 49 -8.39 -2.74 -6.28
CA TRP A 49 -8.74 -4.12 -5.92
C TRP A 49 -7.87 -4.67 -4.79
N LEU A 50 -6.59 -4.31 -4.76
CA LEU A 50 -5.65 -4.75 -3.73
C LEU A 50 -5.95 -4.04 -2.41
N LEU A 51 -6.29 -2.75 -2.45
CA LEU A 51 -6.69 -2.02 -1.25
C LEU A 51 -7.99 -2.57 -0.66
N ILE A 52 -8.99 -2.89 -1.48
CA ILE A 52 -10.23 -3.55 -1.03
C ILE A 52 -9.94 -4.93 -0.41
N GLU A 53 -9.00 -5.70 -0.97
CA GLU A 53 -8.60 -6.99 -0.39
C GLU A 53 -7.91 -6.84 0.96
N LYS A 54 -7.01 -5.85 1.10
CA LYS A 54 -6.26 -5.59 2.35
C LYS A 54 -7.11 -4.93 3.43
N PHE A 55 -8.06 -4.09 3.04
CA PHE A 55 -8.93 -3.31 3.91
C PHE A 55 -10.40 -3.51 3.52
N PRO A 56 -11.01 -4.68 3.78
CA PRO A 56 -12.34 -5.04 3.30
C PRO A 56 -13.50 -4.21 3.88
N GLY A 57 -13.22 -3.32 4.84
CA GLY A 57 -14.18 -2.38 5.44
C GLY A 57 -14.07 -0.95 4.93
N GLU A 58 -13.05 -0.64 4.13
CA GLU A 58 -12.77 0.72 3.67
C GLU A 58 -13.39 0.99 2.29
N HIS A 59 -13.79 2.25 2.08
CA HIS A 59 -14.39 2.70 0.83
C HIS A 59 -13.40 3.53 0.02
N PHE A 60 -12.72 2.87 -0.92
CA PHE A 60 -11.81 3.47 -1.90
C PHE A 60 -12.50 3.73 -3.26
#